data_AF-A0A8W8J6T5-F1
#
_entry.id   AF-A0A8W8J6T5-F1
#
_cell.length_a   1.000
_cell.length_b   1.000
_cell.length_c   1.000
_cell.angle_alpha   90.00
_cell.angle_beta   90.00
_cell.angle_gamma   90.00
#
_symmetry.space_group_name_H-M   'P 1'
#
loop_
_entity.id
_entity.type
_entity.pdbx_description
1 polymer ?
#
loop_
_entity_poly.entity_id
_entity_poly.type
_entity_poly.pdbx_seq_one_letter_code
_entity_poly.pdbx_strand_id
1 'polypeptide(L)'
;MGRRWPYRVYFLLMCLFYMLMVFVFHGQLQMERLHNKQMREIVRHVHTALLKFNESSDNVAGLKRELYKHQIRNDSAHSSPHRPLSADCLISPRTPEYEFQTVIPDVLYVYTAYWDARTSQTFIRVMAILAKNKKGRIELTCLVGGQNVSAAVYEMCENHNKKLGGYIFSFPVEKDFKPCQVTLEVRESGSTLTRTVTVSVTAVSPDMAQYKYGVCIPPLFGEVDKGRLVEFIELNQLLGAQHFIFYDYHISKNESRKILDYYRSVGLVTVIPWNLPPQIKDSSIWYHGQLIAHNDCLYRAMSLYQVMVLQDIDEYIVPHTEDLTWSAALSHLFQVGVVGLSFHSAFFDPGDSKSGDLITMSQFTRTSMYSRVRTKVMVVPAQVFEVGIHHVSKPLLEDSTIKTVDTNVANLHHYRKCVKNFGMKCDKNVEDKTMLKYVKSLNDRFRYIMNFTIL
;
A
#
# COMPACT_ATOMS: atom_id res chain seq x y z
N MET A 1 65.81 14.05 -14.29
CA MET A 1 65.35 15.22 -13.49
C MET A 1 63.97 15.65 -13.97
N GLY A 2 62.90 15.23 -13.29
CA GLY A 2 61.54 15.67 -13.62
C GLY A 2 61.20 16.97 -12.87
N ARG A 3 60.93 18.06 -13.59
CA ARG A 3 60.49 19.34 -13.00
C ARG A 3 59.09 19.15 -12.38
N ARG A 4 59.01 19.11 -11.05
CA ARG A 4 57.74 19.22 -10.32
C ARG A 4 57.14 20.60 -10.56
N TRP A 5 55.92 20.63 -11.09
CA TRP A 5 55.18 21.87 -11.27
C TRP A 5 54.83 22.49 -9.90
N PRO A 6 54.85 23.81 -9.75
CA PRO A 6 54.47 24.47 -8.50
C PRO A 6 53.01 24.12 -8.16
N TYR A 7 52.73 23.82 -6.90
CA TYR A 7 51.39 23.47 -6.39
C TYR A 7 50.29 24.46 -6.84
N ARG A 8 50.63 25.75 -6.99
CA ARG A 8 49.73 26.79 -7.50
C ARG A 8 49.21 26.51 -8.91
N VAL A 9 50.02 25.90 -9.77
CA VAL A 9 49.62 25.57 -11.14
C VAL A 9 48.70 24.35 -11.16
N TYR A 10 48.94 23.38 -10.28
CA TYR A 10 48.02 22.24 -10.11
C TYR A 10 46.65 22.67 -9.59
N PHE A 11 46.63 23.58 -8.60
CA PHE A 11 45.39 24.15 -8.07
C PHE A 11 44.61 24.92 -9.14
N LEU A 12 45.28 25.76 -9.93
CA LEU A 12 44.64 26.49 -11.03
C LEU A 12 44.07 25.54 -12.10
N LEU A 13 44.79 24.47 -12.45
CA LEU A 13 44.28 23.46 -13.40
C LEU A 13 43.07 22.72 -12.85
N MET A 14 43.05 22.39 -11.55
CA MET A 14 41.88 21.78 -10.90
C MET A 14 40.66 22.71 -10.89
N CYS A 15 40.85 24.00 -10.58
CA CYS A 15 39.77 24.98 -10.63
C CYS A 15 39.22 25.15 -12.05
N LEU A 16 40.11 25.19 -13.06
CA LEU A 16 39.70 25.33 -14.45
C LEU A 16 38.92 24.09 -14.94
N PHE A 17 39.37 22.89 -14.55
CA PHE A 17 38.67 21.63 -14.83
C PHE A 17 37.29 21.57 -14.15
N TYR A 18 37.20 22.01 -12.89
CA TYR A 18 35.93 22.06 -12.17
C TYR A 18 34.93 23.03 -12.84
N MET A 19 35.38 24.23 -13.24
CA MET A 19 34.52 25.19 -13.95
C MET A 19 34.05 24.64 -15.31
N LEU A 20 34.92 23.93 -16.03
CA LEU A 20 34.56 23.26 -17.29
C LEU A 20 33.51 22.17 -17.07
N MET A 21 33.65 21.35 -16.03
CA MET A 21 32.66 20.34 -15.66
C MET A 21 31.31 20.97 -15.30
N VAL A 22 31.30 22.04 -14.49
CA VAL A 22 30.06 22.75 -14.14
C VAL A 22 29.37 23.30 -15.40
N PHE A 23 30.13 23.87 -16.34
CA PHE A 23 29.58 24.40 -17.58
C PHE A 23 29.00 23.31 -18.50
N VAL A 24 29.69 22.16 -18.61
CA VAL A 24 29.21 21.00 -19.39
C VAL A 24 27.95 20.40 -18.76
N PHE A 25 27.92 20.19 -17.44
CA PHE A 25 26.76 19.64 -16.74
C PHE A 25 25.56 20.59 -16.75
N HIS A 26 25.77 21.90 -16.54
CA HIS A 26 24.69 22.89 -16.67
C HIS A 26 24.20 23.04 -18.11
N GLY A 27 25.11 22.99 -19.10
CA GLY A 27 24.76 22.98 -20.51
C GLY A 27 23.89 21.77 -20.89
N GLN A 28 24.26 20.56 -20.43
CA GLN A 28 23.47 19.34 -20.64
C GLN A 28 22.10 19.42 -19.96
N LEU A 29 22.02 19.90 -18.72
CA LEU A 29 20.75 20.12 -18.00
C LEU A 29 19.84 21.15 -18.68
N GLN A 30 20.40 22.21 -19.27
CA GLN A 30 19.63 23.18 -20.03
C GLN A 30 19.12 22.59 -21.36
N MET A 31 19.93 21.79 -22.06
CA MET A 31 19.53 21.12 -23.30
C MET A 31 18.44 20.06 -23.04
N GLU A 32 18.53 19.28 -21.97
CA GLU A 32 17.47 18.33 -21.56
C GLU A 32 16.18 19.05 -21.17
N ARG A 33 16.26 20.20 -20.50
CA ARG A 33 15.08 21.03 -20.21
C ARG A 33 14.44 21.60 -21.48
N LEU A 34 15.26 22.01 -22.46
CA LEU A 34 14.78 22.51 -23.75
C LEU A 34 14.09 21.41 -24.56
N HIS A 35 14.70 20.21 -24.62
CA HIS A 35 14.13 19.03 -25.25
C HIS A 35 12.80 18.61 -24.60
N ASN A 36 12.74 18.59 -23.27
CA ASN A 36 11.50 18.31 -22.53
C ASN A 36 10.43 19.41 -22.71
N LYS A 37 10.82 20.67 -22.98
CA LYS A 37 9.87 21.74 -23.27
C LYS A 37 9.30 21.60 -24.69
N GLN A 38 10.16 21.31 -25.69
CA GLN A 38 9.72 21.01 -27.05
C GLN A 38 8.82 19.77 -27.11
N MET A 39 9.17 18.68 -26.43
CA MET A 39 8.32 17.48 -26.36
C MET A 39 6.96 17.77 -25.73
N ARG A 40 6.90 18.62 -24.69
CA ARG A 40 5.63 19.05 -24.08
C ARG A 40 4.77 19.89 -25.04
N GLU A 41 5.37 20.74 -25.86
CA GLU A 41 4.63 21.48 -26.89
C GLU A 41 4.13 20.58 -28.02
N ILE A 42 4.94 19.60 -28.45
CA ILE A 42 4.53 18.61 -29.46
C ILE A 42 3.36 17.78 -28.95
N VAL A 43 3.44 17.26 -27.71
CA VAL A 43 2.34 16.51 -27.08
C VAL A 43 1.08 17.36 -26.96
N ARG A 44 1.20 18.65 -26.63
CA ARG A 44 0.05 19.57 -26.56
C ARG A 44 -0.61 19.79 -27.93
N HIS A 45 0.18 19.91 -28.99
CA HIS A 45 -0.32 20.04 -30.36
C HIS A 45 -1.01 18.76 -30.83
N VAL A 46 -0.42 17.58 -30.55
CA VAL A 46 -1.03 16.27 -30.86
C VAL A 46 -2.35 16.08 -30.11
N HIS A 47 -2.39 16.43 -28.82
CA HIS A 47 -3.60 16.34 -28.02
C HIS A 47 -4.71 17.27 -28.52
N THR A 48 -4.35 18.50 -28.91
CA THR A 48 -5.31 19.46 -29.50
C THR A 48 -5.82 19.00 -30.87
N ALA A 49 -4.98 18.36 -31.68
CA ALA A 49 -5.38 17.75 -32.96
C ALA A 49 -6.31 16.55 -32.76
N LEU A 50 -6.06 15.71 -31.75
CA LEU A 50 -6.92 14.58 -31.40
C LEU A 50 -8.30 15.01 -30.88
N LEU A 51 -8.36 16.09 -30.09
CA LEU A 51 -9.63 16.67 -29.63
C LEU A 51 -10.48 17.20 -30.80
N LYS A 52 -9.84 17.87 -31.78
CA LYS A 52 -10.52 18.30 -33.01
C LYS A 52 -10.98 17.15 -33.89
N PHE A 53 -10.27 16.02 -33.87
CA PHE A 53 -10.68 14.81 -34.58
C PHE A 53 -11.88 14.13 -33.90
N ASN A 54 -11.98 14.22 -32.57
CA ASN A 54 -13.07 13.64 -31.80
C ASN A 54 -14.38 14.45 -31.91
N GLU A 55 -14.31 15.79 -31.98
CA GLU A 55 -15.48 16.65 -32.27
C GLU A 55 -16.09 16.37 -33.66
N SER A 56 -15.32 15.84 -34.61
CA SER A 56 -15.81 15.39 -35.91
C SER A 56 -16.46 14.01 -35.89
N SER A 57 -16.30 13.24 -34.81
CA SER A 57 -16.79 11.85 -34.66
C SER A 57 -18.11 11.73 -33.89
N ASP A 58 -18.59 12.81 -33.26
CA ASP A 58 -19.79 12.80 -32.40
C ASP A 58 -21.14 12.85 -33.17
N ASN A 59 -21.12 12.77 -34.51
CA ASN A 59 -22.33 12.75 -35.34
C ASN A 59 -22.92 11.33 -35.61
N VAL A 60 -22.48 10.27 -34.93
CA VAL A 60 -22.97 8.89 -35.20
C VAL A 60 -23.48 8.12 -33.96
N ALA A 61 -23.42 8.68 -32.75
CA ALA A 61 -23.78 7.95 -31.52
C ALA A 61 -25.26 8.10 -31.06
N GLY A 62 -26.16 8.53 -31.95
CA GLY A 62 -27.58 8.77 -31.64
C GLY A 62 -28.51 7.54 -31.60
N LEU A 63 -28.01 6.32 -31.88
CA LEU A 63 -28.91 5.17 -32.18
C LEU A 63 -28.89 3.99 -31.19
N LYS A 64 -28.15 4.04 -30.07
CA LYS A 64 -28.02 2.89 -29.14
C LYS A 64 -28.73 3.02 -27.79
N ARG A 65 -29.46 4.10 -27.54
CA ARG A 65 -30.06 4.39 -26.22
C ARG A 65 -31.56 4.11 -26.08
N GLU A 66 -32.18 3.42 -27.03
CA GLU A 66 -33.62 3.08 -27.01
C GLU A 66 -33.95 1.60 -26.75
N LEU A 67 -32.97 0.70 -26.61
CA LEU A 67 -33.24 -0.75 -26.53
C LEU A 67 -33.23 -1.37 -25.12
N TYR A 68 -33.25 -0.59 -24.03
CA TYR A 68 -33.13 -1.15 -22.67
C TYR A 68 -34.21 -0.72 -21.66
N LYS A 69 -35.39 -0.26 -22.11
CA LYS A 69 -36.46 0.16 -21.20
C LYS A 69 -37.82 -0.53 -21.36
N HIS A 70 -37.92 -1.61 -22.15
CA HIS A 70 -39.17 -2.38 -22.22
C HIS A 70 -38.94 -3.89 -22.13
N GLN A 71 -39.03 -4.44 -20.91
CA GLN A 71 -39.65 -5.74 -20.57
C GLN A 71 -39.61 -5.91 -19.02
N ILE A 72 -40.68 -5.53 -18.29
CA ILE A 72 -41.74 -6.40 -17.72
C ILE A 72 -41.15 -7.29 -16.59
N ARG A 73 -41.36 -7.11 -15.27
CA ARG A 73 -42.53 -7.05 -14.36
C ARG A 73 -43.58 -8.18 -14.52
N ASN A 74 -43.55 -9.10 -13.55
CA ASN A 74 -44.45 -10.23 -13.21
C ASN A 74 -44.14 -11.57 -13.90
N ASP A 75 -43.68 -12.56 -13.11
CA ASP A 75 -44.55 -13.64 -12.63
C ASP A 75 -43.89 -14.56 -11.58
N SER A 76 -44.76 -15.28 -10.90
CA SER A 76 -44.60 -16.01 -9.64
C SER A 76 -43.95 -17.39 -9.79
N ALA A 77 -43.32 -17.85 -8.70
CA ALA A 77 -43.05 -19.24 -8.28
C ALA A 77 -42.98 -20.37 -9.33
N HIS A 78 -41.78 -20.93 -9.53
CA HIS A 78 -41.56 -22.38 -9.67
C HIS A 78 -40.11 -22.77 -9.34
N SER A 79 -39.98 -23.92 -8.70
CA SER A 79 -38.77 -24.51 -8.14
C SER A 79 -37.97 -25.35 -9.17
N SER A 80 -36.64 -25.07 -9.21
CA SER A 80 -35.52 -25.97 -9.58
C SER A 80 -35.26 -26.27 -11.07
N PRO A 81 -34.06 -26.76 -11.47
CA PRO A 81 -32.68 -26.45 -11.07
C PRO A 81 -31.85 -25.98 -12.30
N HIS A 82 -30.54 -25.75 -12.12
CA HIS A 82 -29.52 -25.39 -13.12
C HIS A 82 -29.24 -23.88 -13.30
N ARG A 83 -28.61 -23.30 -12.28
CA ARG A 83 -27.50 -22.38 -12.54
C ARG A 83 -26.24 -23.24 -12.75
N PRO A 84 -25.38 -22.94 -13.74
CA PRO A 84 -24.03 -23.48 -13.71
C PRO A 84 -23.37 -22.90 -12.46
N LEU A 85 -22.98 -23.77 -11.53
CA LEU A 85 -22.03 -23.43 -10.49
C LEU A 85 -20.82 -22.79 -11.19
N SER A 86 -20.47 -21.55 -10.85
CA SER A 86 -19.07 -21.17 -10.90
C SER A 86 -18.35 -22.27 -10.13
N ALA A 87 -17.31 -22.86 -10.72
CA ALA A 87 -16.42 -23.74 -9.99
C ALA A 87 -15.71 -22.89 -8.94
N ASP A 88 -16.40 -22.63 -7.83
CA ASP A 88 -15.86 -21.94 -6.67
C ASP A 88 -14.75 -22.83 -6.16
N CYS A 89 -13.52 -22.34 -6.26
CA CYS A 89 -12.32 -23.01 -5.78
C CYS A 89 -12.56 -23.51 -4.35
N LEU A 90 -12.78 -24.82 -4.19
CA LEU A 90 -12.73 -25.46 -2.89
C LEU A 90 -11.28 -25.33 -2.41
N ILE A 91 -11.03 -24.37 -1.52
CA ILE A 91 -9.72 -24.16 -0.91
C ILE A 91 -9.29 -25.51 -0.31
N SER A 92 -8.20 -26.08 -0.83
CA SER A 92 -7.66 -27.32 -0.30
C SER A 92 -7.24 -27.08 1.16
N PRO A 93 -7.70 -27.88 2.13
CA PRO A 93 -7.39 -27.69 3.56
C PRO A 93 -5.91 -27.89 3.92
N ARG A 94 -5.04 -28.18 2.93
CA ARG A 94 -3.61 -28.51 3.13
C ARG A 94 -2.64 -27.33 2.96
N THR A 95 -3.06 -26.19 2.43
CA THR A 95 -2.20 -25.00 2.32
C THR A 95 -2.60 -23.97 3.37
N PRO A 96 -1.76 -23.66 4.38
CA PRO A 96 -2.04 -22.56 5.28
C PRO A 96 -2.05 -21.25 4.50
N GLU A 97 -3.22 -20.61 4.43
CA GLU A 97 -3.52 -19.40 3.62
C GLU A 97 -2.64 -18.17 3.97
N TYR A 98 -1.90 -18.25 5.09
CA TYR A 98 -1.18 -17.13 5.70
C TYR A 98 0.26 -17.48 6.14
N GLU A 99 0.91 -18.44 5.49
CA GLU A 99 2.28 -18.86 5.87
C GLU A 99 3.30 -18.69 4.74
N PHE A 100 4.51 -18.27 5.10
CA PHE A 100 5.63 -18.26 4.17
C PHE A 100 6.13 -19.68 3.91
N GLN A 101 6.18 -20.07 2.65
CA GLN A 101 6.78 -21.31 2.20
C GLN A 101 8.28 -21.08 1.94
N THR A 102 9.14 -21.78 2.68
CA THR A 102 10.58 -21.74 2.46
C THR A 102 10.95 -22.58 1.24
N VAL A 103 11.36 -21.94 0.16
CA VAL A 103 11.77 -22.63 -1.07
C VAL A 103 13.27 -22.91 -1.06
N ILE A 104 14.07 -21.87 -0.83
CA ILE A 104 15.52 -21.99 -0.66
C ILE A 104 15.86 -21.29 0.65
N PRO A 105 16.30 -22.04 1.69
CA PRO A 105 16.67 -21.45 2.98
C PRO A 105 17.65 -20.28 2.82
N ASP A 106 17.42 -19.20 3.57
CA ASP A 106 18.18 -17.94 3.53
C ASP A 106 18.15 -17.16 2.22
N VAL A 107 17.41 -17.64 1.20
CA VAL A 107 17.42 -17.08 -0.15
C VAL A 107 16.02 -16.72 -0.63
N LEU A 108 15.08 -17.65 -0.70
CA LEU A 108 13.75 -17.44 -1.29
C LEU A 108 12.65 -18.02 -0.41
N TYR A 109 11.68 -17.16 -0.10
CA TYR A 109 10.46 -17.50 0.63
C TYR A 109 9.26 -16.94 -0.13
N VAL A 110 8.25 -17.77 -0.37
CA VAL A 110 7.04 -17.38 -1.11
C VAL A 110 5.88 -17.27 -0.13
N TYR A 111 5.05 -16.24 -0.28
CA TYR A 111 3.94 -15.96 0.63
C TYR A 111 2.58 -16.20 -0.03
N THR A 112 2.08 -15.22 -0.78
CA THR A 112 0.74 -15.22 -1.37
C THR A 112 0.81 -15.05 -2.87
N ALA A 113 -0.22 -15.51 -3.58
CA ALA A 113 -0.35 -15.33 -5.01
C ALA A 113 -1.72 -14.73 -5.37
N TYR A 114 -1.72 -13.83 -6.35
CA TYR A 114 -2.91 -13.12 -6.80
C TYR A 114 -3.10 -13.28 -8.30
N TRP A 115 -4.30 -13.64 -8.72
CA TRP A 115 -4.69 -13.53 -10.13
C TRP A 115 -5.17 -12.10 -10.38
N ASP A 116 -4.44 -11.38 -11.23
CA ASP A 116 -4.59 -9.94 -11.46
C ASP A 116 -4.85 -9.68 -12.95
N ALA A 117 -6.11 -9.42 -13.27
CA ALA A 117 -6.60 -9.08 -14.61
C ALA A 117 -6.93 -7.58 -14.77
N ARG A 118 -6.36 -6.70 -13.93
CA ARG A 118 -6.62 -5.25 -13.99
C ARG A 118 -6.03 -4.57 -15.23
N THR A 119 -5.04 -5.20 -15.87
CA THR A 119 -4.38 -4.73 -17.10
C THR A 119 -4.79 -5.57 -18.31
N SER A 120 -4.45 -5.12 -19.52
CA SER A 120 -4.72 -5.88 -20.76
C SER A 120 -4.09 -7.27 -20.72
N GLN A 121 -2.84 -7.38 -20.25
CA GLN A 121 -2.19 -8.64 -19.89
C GLN A 121 -2.62 -9.04 -18.47
N THR A 122 -3.08 -10.29 -18.31
CA THR A 122 -3.39 -10.87 -17.00
C THR A 122 -2.14 -11.50 -16.41
N PHE A 123 -1.97 -11.40 -15.09
CA PHE A 123 -0.82 -11.94 -14.38
C PHE A 123 -1.24 -12.78 -13.19
N ILE A 124 -0.45 -13.81 -12.88
CA ILE A 124 -0.35 -14.35 -11.53
C ILE A 124 0.80 -13.61 -10.85
N ARG A 125 0.51 -12.90 -9.76
CA ARG A 125 1.48 -12.13 -8.99
C ARG A 125 1.77 -12.82 -7.68
N VAL A 126 3.01 -13.26 -7.51
CA VAL A 126 3.48 -13.94 -6.31
C VAL A 126 4.29 -12.98 -5.47
N MET A 127 3.83 -12.75 -4.23
CA MET A 127 4.54 -11.98 -3.21
C MET A 127 5.59 -12.87 -2.55
N ALA A 128 6.83 -12.38 -2.45
CA ALA A 128 7.94 -13.17 -1.95
C ALA A 128 8.99 -12.32 -1.23
N ILE A 129 9.78 -12.99 -0.40
CA ILE A 129 11.03 -12.47 0.16
C ILE A 129 12.19 -13.13 -0.57
N LEU A 130 13.12 -12.31 -1.07
CA LEU A 130 14.31 -12.79 -1.77
C LEU A 130 15.58 -12.10 -1.26
N ALA A 131 16.67 -12.87 -1.17
CA ALA A 131 18.00 -12.34 -0.92
C ALA A 131 18.46 -11.45 -2.09
N LYS A 132 18.73 -10.18 -1.80
CA LYS A 132 19.02 -9.17 -2.83
C LYS A 132 20.19 -9.56 -3.75
N ASN A 133 21.22 -10.18 -3.18
CA ASN A 133 22.40 -10.66 -3.94
C ASN A 133 22.11 -11.88 -4.83
N LYS A 134 20.92 -12.48 -4.75
CA LYS A 134 20.48 -13.64 -5.53
C LYS A 134 19.42 -13.29 -6.60
N LYS A 135 18.93 -12.04 -6.66
CA LYS A 135 17.90 -11.58 -7.62
C LYS A 135 18.15 -12.02 -9.07
N GLY A 136 19.37 -11.85 -9.59
CA GLY A 136 19.73 -12.22 -10.96
C GLY A 136 20.15 -13.68 -11.14
N ARG A 137 20.04 -14.52 -10.11
CA ARG A 137 20.44 -15.94 -10.14
C ARG A 137 19.28 -16.89 -9.89
N ILE A 138 18.10 -16.37 -9.55
CA ILE A 138 16.93 -17.17 -9.21
C ILE A 138 15.94 -17.05 -10.36
N GLU A 139 15.68 -18.18 -11.00
CA GLU A 139 14.71 -18.32 -12.08
C GLU A 139 13.47 -19.00 -11.52
N LEU A 140 12.32 -18.36 -11.71
CA LEU A 140 11.01 -18.93 -11.37
C LEU A 140 10.21 -19.14 -12.65
N THR A 141 9.73 -20.36 -12.84
CA THR A 141 8.82 -20.75 -13.91
C THR A 141 7.52 -21.31 -13.33
N CYS A 142 6.40 -21.07 -14.01
CA CYS A 142 5.08 -21.59 -13.66
C CYS A 142 4.53 -22.35 -14.87
N LEU A 143 3.95 -23.53 -14.65
CA LEU A 143 3.23 -24.24 -15.70
C LEU A 143 1.82 -23.66 -15.83
N VAL A 144 1.53 -23.05 -16.97
CA VAL A 144 0.25 -22.38 -17.28
C VAL A 144 -0.22 -22.85 -18.64
N GLY A 145 -1.40 -23.48 -18.72
CA GLY A 145 -1.96 -23.94 -19.99
C GLY A 145 -1.07 -24.92 -20.76
N GLY A 146 -0.22 -25.68 -20.06
CA GLY A 146 0.76 -26.60 -20.67
C GLY A 146 2.05 -25.95 -21.16
N GLN A 147 2.25 -24.65 -20.93
CA GLN A 147 3.49 -23.94 -21.24
C GLN A 147 4.20 -23.47 -19.96
N ASN A 148 5.53 -23.51 -19.99
CA ASN A 148 6.35 -22.94 -18.92
C ASN A 148 6.49 -21.43 -19.13
N VAL A 149 5.96 -20.67 -18.18
CA VAL A 149 6.00 -19.21 -18.18
C VAL A 149 7.01 -18.74 -17.15
N SER A 150 7.98 -17.93 -17.57
CA SER A 150 8.96 -17.32 -16.66
C SER A 150 8.40 -16.06 -15.99
N ALA A 151 8.79 -15.82 -14.75
CA ALA A 151 8.40 -14.62 -14.02
C ALA A 151 9.14 -13.37 -14.51
N ALA A 152 8.42 -12.25 -14.63
CA ALA A 152 9.00 -10.92 -14.53
C ALA A 152 9.25 -10.59 -13.05
N VAL A 153 10.49 -10.29 -12.69
CA VAL A 153 10.90 -10.02 -11.29
C VAL A 153 10.84 -8.53 -10.99
N TYR A 154 9.99 -8.13 -10.03
CA TYR A 154 9.92 -6.77 -9.52
C TYR A 154 10.44 -6.69 -8.09
N GLU A 155 11.39 -5.80 -7.82
CA GLU A 155 11.90 -5.53 -6.47
C GLU A 155 11.16 -4.35 -5.87
N MET A 156 10.64 -4.51 -4.65
CA MET A 156 9.91 -3.45 -3.97
C MET A 156 10.84 -2.30 -3.54
N CYS A 157 10.31 -1.08 -3.49
CA CYS A 157 11.06 0.18 -3.46
C CYS A 157 11.88 0.44 -2.18
N GLU A 158 11.43 -0.05 -1.02
CA GLU A 158 11.93 0.34 0.30
C GLU A 158 12.53 -0.84 1.09
N ASN A 159 13.47 -1.58 0.49
CA ASN A 159 14.13 -2.70 1.19
C ASN A 159 15.17 -2.26 2.25
N HIS A 160 15.36 -0.96 2.50
CA HIS A 160 16.24 -0.37 3.52
C HIS A 160 17.64 -0.99 3.64
N ASN A 161 18.24 -1.32 2.49
CA ASN A 161 19.56 -1.95 2.38
C ASN A 161 19.73 -3.22 3.23
N LYS A 162 18.64 -3.95 3.49
CA LYS A 162 18.66 -5.23 4.19
C LYS A 162 19.06 -6.38 3.25
N LYS A 163 19.55 -7.49 3.82
CA LYS A 163 19.98 -8.68 3.05
C LYS A 163 18.82 -9.26 2.25
N LEU A 164 17.67 -9.34 2.89
CA LEU A 164 16.41 -9.82 2.33
C LEU A 164 15.52 -8.61 2.02
N GLY A 165 14.79 -8.70 0.90
CA GLY A 165 13.83 -7.69 0.47
C GLY A 165 12.53 -8.31 -0.03
N GLY A 166 11.50 -7.47 -0.21
CA GLY A 166 10.22 -7.83 -0.80
C GLY A 166 10.25 -7.77 -2.32
N TYR A 167 9.60 -8.74 -2.97
CA TYR A 167 9.54 -8.90 -4.41
C TYR A 167 8.16 -9.33 -4.88
N ILE A 168 7.81 -8.96 -6.11
CA ILE A 168 6.64 -9.45 -6.83
C ILE A 168 7.13 -10.19 -8.07
N PHE A 169 6.84 -11.49 -8.15
CA PHE A 169 7.07 -12.29 -9.36
C PHE A 169 5.78 -12.30 -10.17
N SER A 170 5.79 -11.75 -11.38
CA SER A 170 4.61 -11.67 -12.25
C SER A 170 4.72 -12.65 -13.42
N PHE A 171 3.83 -13.63 -13.46
CA PHE A 171 3.73 -14.62 -14.55
C PHE A 171 2.59 -14.21 -15.48
N PRO A 172 2.85 -13.86 -16.75
CA PRO A 172 1.79 -13.58 -17.70
C PRO A 172 0.95 -14.84 -17.96
N VAL A 173 -0.36 -14.73 -17.87
CA VAL A 173 -1.30 -15.83 -18.12
C VAL A 173 -2.40 -15.37 -19.07
N GLU A 174 -3.06 -16.33 -19.72
CA GLU A 174 -4.24 -16.04 -20.54
C GLU A 174 -5.38 -15.51 -19.65
N LYS A 175 -6.18 -14.59 -20.22
CA LYS A 175 -7.20 -13.85 -19.45
C LYS A 175 -8.30 -14.73 -18.86
N ASP A 176 -8.59 -15.88 -19.46
CA ASP A 176 -9.64 -16.77 -18.96
C ASP A 176 -9.08 -17.88 -18.05
N PHE A 177 -7.75 -17.95 -17.88
CA PHE A 177 -7.11 -18.92 -17.01
C PHE A 177 -7.01 -18.37 -15.57
N LYS A 178 -8.01 -18.71 -14.75
CA LYS A 178 -8.06 -18.39 -13.31
C LYS A 178 -7.83 -19.66 -12.48
N PRO A 179 -6.56 -20.04 -12.20
CA PRO A 179 -6.27 -21.22 -11.40
C PRO A 179 -6.54 -20.94 -9.92
N CYS A 180 -6.94 -21.98 -9.17
CA CYS A 180 -7.06 -21.91 -7.71
C CYS A 180 -5.69 -22.04 -7.03
N GLN A 181 -4.75 -22.73 -7.66
CA GLN A 181 -3.39 -22.95 -7.18
C GLN A 181 -2.44 -23.00 -8.37
N VAL A 182 -1.19 -22.59 -8.16
CA VAL A 182 -0.11 -22.80 -9.13
C VAL A 182 1.12 -23.41 -8.47
N THR A 183 1.82 -24.24 -9.23
CA THR A 183 3.13 -24.78 -8.84
C THR A 183 4.22 -23.98 -9.53
N LEU A 184 5.11 -23.42 -8.73
CA LEU A 184 6.28 -22.69 -9.17
C LEU A 184 7.47 -23.64 -9.15
N GLU A 185 8.19 -23.73 -10.25
CA GLU A 185 9.50 -24.35 -10.35
C GLU A 185 10.57 -23.27 -10.14
N VAL A 186 11.50 -23.55 -9.24
CA VAL A 186 12.55 -22.62 -8.84
C VAL A 186 13.90 -23.26 -9.09
N ARG A 187 14.72 -22.55 -9.87
CA ARG A 187 16.08 -22.95 -10.21
C ARG A 187 17.07 -21.84 -9.86
N GLU A 188 18.15 -22.20 -9.18
CA GLU A 188 19.28 -21.30 -9.01
C GLU A 188 20.30 -21.51 -10.15
N SER A 189 20.75 -20.41 -10.76
CA SER A 189 21.73 -20.42 -11.85
C SER A 189 22.98 -21.19 -11.45
N GLY A 190 23.37 -22.17 -12.26
CA GLY A 190 24.49 -23.07 -12.00
C GLY A 190 24.14 -24.28 -11.11
N SER A 191 22.91 -24.40 -10.64
CA SER A 191 22.40 -25.59 -9.94
C SER A 191 21.62 -26.49 -10.88
N THR A 192 21.77 -27.81 -10.73
CA THR A 192 20.92 -28.81 -11.36
C THR A 192 19.66 -29.12 -10.53
N LEU A 193 19.60 -28.65 -9.28
CA LEU A 193 18.50 -28.90 -8.38
C LEU A 193 17.35 -27.93 -8.66
N THR A 194 16.22 -28.50 -9.08
CA THR A 194 14.95 -27.79 -9.22
C THR A 194 14.12 -28.03 -7.97
N ARG A 195 13.57 -26.96 -7.39
CA ARG A 195 12.64 -27.04 -6.26
C ARG A 195 11.27 -26.59 -6.71
N THR A 196 10.22 -27.18 -6.14
CA THR A 196 8.85 -26.81 -6.44
C THR A 196 8.15 -26.28 -5.21
N VAL A 197 7.23 -25.34 -5.40
CA VAL A 197 6.37 -24.80 -4.35
C VAL A 197 4.98 -24.55 -4.91
N THR A 198 3.93 -24.97 -4.21
CA THR A 198 2.55 -24.76 -4.63
C THR A 198 1.93 -23.65 -3.81
N VAL A 199 1.36 -22.65 -4.47
CA VAL A 199 0.71 -21.50 -3.84
C VAL A 199 -0.73 -21.39 -4.26
N SER A 200 -1.60 -21.09 -3.28
CA SER A 200 -3.00 -20.74 -3.56
C SER A 200 -3.08 -19.36 -4.18
N VAL A 201 -3.98 -19.23 -5.16
CA VAL A 201 -4.15 -18.03 -5.96
C VAL A 201 -5.51 -17.40 -5.66
N THR A 202 -5.48 -16.16 -5.19
CA THR A 202 -6.68 -15.37 -4.91
C THR A 202 -6.93 -14.39 -6.06
N ALA A 203 -8.14 -14.38 -6.61
CA ALA A 203 -8.47 -13.42 -7.65
C ALA A 203 -8.74 -12.02 -7.07
N VAL A 204 -8.08 -11.03 -7.66
CA VAL A 204 -8.37 -9.61 -7.44
C VAL A 204 -9.68 -9.28 -8.17
N SER A 205 -10.69 -8.80 -7.44
CA SER A 205 -12.03 -8.50 -7.97
C SER A 205 -12.53 -7.14 -7.44
N PRO A 206 -12.10 -6.02 -8.04
CA PRO A 206 -12.45 -4.67 -7.55
C PRO A 206 -13.95 -4.36 -7.50
N ASP A 207 -14.72 -5.00 -8.36
CA ASP A 207 -16.19 -4.95 -8.41
C ASP A 207 -16.87 -5.56 -7.17
N MET A 208 -16.15 -6.41 -6.42
CA MET A 208 -16.64 -7.01 -5.18
C MET A 208 -16.38 -6.14 -3.94
N ALA A 209 -15.70 -4.99 -4.06
CA ALA A 209 -15.36 -4.14 -2.92
C ALA A 209 -16.62 -3.58 -2.22
N GLN A 210 -16.86 -4.03 -0.98
CA GLN A 210 -18.06 -3.71 -0.22
C GLN A 210 -17.89 -2.49 0.70
N TYR A 211 -16.66 -2.27 1.19
CA TYR A 211 -16.38 -1.17 2.11
C TYR A 211 -15.86 0.04 1.34
N LYS A 212 -16.37 1.22 1.66
CA LYS A 212 -15.88 2.48 1.09
C LYS A 212 -14.48 2.80 1.60
N TYR A 213 -14.27 2.66 2.91
CA TYR A 213 -12.97 2.88 3.55
C TYR A 213 -12.59 1.66 4.41
N GLY A 214 -11.40 1.13 4.16
CA GLY A 214 -10.78 0.11 5.00
C GLY A 214 -9.34 0.47 5.36
N VAL A 215 -8.86 -0.06 6.49
CA VAL A 215 -7.55 0.30 7.05
C VAL A 215 -6.63 -0.91 7.09
N CYS A 216 -5.42 -0.76 6.56
CA CYS A 216 -4.35 -1.74 6.64
C CYS A 216 -3.32 -1.31 7.69
N ILE A 217 -3.07 -2.18 8.66
CA ILE A 217 -2.12 -1.96 9.75
C ILE A 217 -0.90 -2.86 9.51
N PRO A 218 0.34 -2.34 9.58
CA PRO A 218 1.55 -3.16 9.43
C PRO A 218 1.67 -4.24 10.52
N PRO A 219 2.66 -5.14 10.40
CA PRO A 219 2.97 -6.14 11.43
C PRO A 219 3.05 -5.53 12.83
N LEU A 220 2.12 -5.94 13.70
CA LEU A 220 2.07 -5.55 15.11
C LEU A 220 2.79 -6.58 15.98
N PHE A 221 3.57 -6.10 16.94
CA PHE A 221 4.42 -6.95 17.77
C PHE A 221 4.67 -6.38 19.16
N GLY A 222 5.01 -7.26 20.10
CA GLY A 222 5.37 -6.89 21.46
C GLY A 222 4.17 -6.49 22.32
N GLU A 223 4.45 -5.65 23.33
CA GLU A 223 3.52 -5.28 24.40
C GLU A 223 2.50 -4.21 23.94
N VAL A 224 1.69 -4.53 22.94
CA VAL A 224 0.62 -3.63 22.45
C VAL A 224 -0.44 -3.45 23.55
N ASP A 225 -0.70 -2.22 23.94
CA ASP A 225 -1.73 -1.90 24.94
C ASP A 225 -3.15 -2.08 24.37
N LYS A 226 -4.03 -2.75 25.13
CA LYS A 226 -5.40 -3.03 24.69
C LYS A 226 -6.23 -1.75 24.51
N GLY A 227 -6.03 -0.75 25.37
CA GLY A 227 -6.69 0.55 25.25
C GLY A 227 -6.28 1.24 23.96
N ARG A 228 -5.01 1.18 23.56
CA ARG A 228 -4.56 1.73 22.27
C ARG A 228 -5.21 1.06 21.07
N LEU A 229 -5.44 -0.25 21.10
CA LEU A 229 -6.18 -0.94 20.04
C LEU A 229 -7.65 -0.49 19.99
N VAL A 230 -8.31 -0.40 21.14
CA VAL A 230 -9.71 0.05 21.21
C VAL A 230 -9.83 1.50 20.73
N GLU A 231 -8.99 2.41 21.24
CA GLU A 231 -8.97 3.80 20.81
C GLU A 231 -8.74 3.93 19.31
N PHE A 232 -7.76 3.19 18.77
CA PHE A 232 -7.44 3.20 17.35
C PHE A 232 -8.62 2.75 16.48
N ILE A 233 -9.23 1.61 16.80
CA ILE A 233 -10.35 1.04 16.04
C ILE A 233 -11.57 1.95 16.13
N GLU A 234 -11.93 2.39 17.34
CA GLU A 234 -13.15 3.17 17.56
C GLU A 234 -13.05 4.59 16.97
N LEU A 235 -11.90 5.25 17.07
CA LEU A 235 -11.70 6.56 16.46
C LEU A 235 -11.66 6.47 14.93
N ASN A 236 -11.01 5.46 14.35
CA ASN A 236 -11.05 5.28 12.90
C ASN A 236 -12.45 4.93 12.38
N GLN A 237 -13.25 4.19 13.15
CA GLN A 237 -14.66 4.01 12.81
C GLN A 237 -15.45 5.33 12.82
N LEU A 238 -15.20 6.22 13.79
CA LEU A 238 -15.82 7.56 13.80
C LEU A 238 -15.39 8.40 12.60
N LEU A 239 -14.14 8.26 12.15
CA LEU A 239 -13.62 8.89 10.94
C LEU A 239 -14.17 8.28 9.64
N GLY A 240 -14.82 7.11 9.70
CA GLY A 240 -15.51 6.47 8.58
C GLY A 240 -14.89 5.16 8.09
N ALA A 241 -13.89 4.60 8.78
CA ALA A 241 -13.41 3.25 8.51
C ALA A 241 -14.50 2.22 8.79
N GLN A 242 -14.67 1.24 7.89
CA GLN A 242 -15.71 0.21 8.00
C GLN A 242 -15.14 -1.18 8.26
N HIS A 243 -13.86 -1.41 7.94
CA HIS A 243 -13.18 -2.68 8.18
C HIS A 243 -11.67 -2.47 8.30
N PHE A 244 -10.99 -3.35 9.05
CA PHE A 244 -9.55 -3.29 9.31
C PHE A 244 -8.86 -4.62 9.00
N ILE A 245 -7.66 -4.58 8.46
CA ILE A 245 -6.76 -5.73 8.36
C ILE A 245 -5.55 -5.49 9.27
N PHE A 246 -5.36 -6.37 10.25
CA PHE A 246 -4.22 -6.40 11.15
C PHE A 246 -3.30 -7.56 10.81
N TYR A 247 -1.99 -7.33 10.81
CA TYR A 247 -0.98 -8.38 10.73
C TYR A 247 -0.41 -8.64 12.12
N ASP A 248 -0.64 -9.82 12.70
CA ASP A 248 -0.11 -10.20 14.03
C ASP A 248 1.27 -10.85 13.87
N TYR A 249 2.33 -10.08 14.19
CA TYR A 249 3.73 -10.54 14.30
C TYR A 249 4.11 -10.68 15.78
N HIS A 250 3.32 -11.42 16.54
CA HIS A 250 3.54 -11.69 17.97
C HIS A 250 3.19 -10.53 18.91
N ILE A 251 1.90 -10.17 18.96
CA ILE A 251 1.32 -9.40 20.07
C ILE A 251 1.41 -10.25 21.35
N SER A 252 2.18 -9.83 22.34
CA SER A 252 2.45 -10.64 23.54
C SER A 252 1.32 -10.61 24.57
N LYS A 253 0.58 -9.50 24.68
CA LYS A 253 -0.52 -9.36 25.65
C LYS A 253 -1.78 -10.11 25.22
N ASN A 254 -2.20 -11.06 26.05
CA ASN A 254 -3.42 -11.84 25.80
C ASN A 254 -4.67 -10.96 25.73
N GLU A 255 -4.78 -9.91 26.55
CA GLU A 255 -5.97 -9.03 26.51
C GLU A 255 -6.07 -8.27 25.18
N SER A 256 -4.93 -7.89 24.59
CA SER A 256 -4.90 -7.22 23.28
C SER A 256 -5.33 -8.15 22.15
N ARG A 257 -4.97 -9.44 22.22
CA ARG A 257 -5.50 -10.46 21.30
C ARG A 257 -7.00 -10.65 21.46
N LYS A 258 -7.52 -10.70 22.70
CA LYS A 258 -8.97 -10.77 22.97
C LYS A 258 -9.73 -9.58 22.37
N ILE A 259 -9.17 -8.37 22.41
CA ILE A 259 -9.76 -7.20 21.73
C ILE A 259 -9.89 -7.45 20.23
N LEU A 260 -8.83 -7.93 19.57
CA LEU A 260 -8.86 -8.23 18.14
C LEU A 260 -9.83 -9.38 17.83
N ASP A 261 -9.89 -10.42 18.66
CA ASP A 261 -10.83 -11.53 18.53
C ASP A 261 -12.29 -11.06 18.64
N TYR A 262 -12.57 -10.14 19.57
CA TYR A 262 -13.88 -9.51 19.69
C TYR A 262 -14.25 -8.77 18.40
N TYR A 263 -13.39 -7.86 17.92
CA TYR A 263 -13.68 -7.11 16.69
C TYR A 263 -13.75 -8.00 15.44
N ARG A 264 -13.03 -9.13 15.43
CA ARG A 264 -13.18 -10.17 14.42
C ARG A 264 -14.54 -10.84 14.49
N SER A 265 -15.02 -11.17 15.69
CA SER A 265 -16.32 -11.83 15.88
C SER A 265 -17.52 -10.99 15.40
N VAL A 266 -17.40 -9.67 15.44
CA VAL A 266 -18.42 -8.73 14.93
C VAL A 266 -18.18 -8.30 13.48
N GLY A 267 -17.19 -8.88 12.79
CA GLY A 267 -16.93 -8.65 11.37
C GLY A 267 -16.25 -7.32 11.02
N LEU A 268 -15.67 -6.62 12.00
CA LEU A 268 -14.97 -5.35 11.79
C LEU A 268 -13.48 -5.52 11.50
N VAL A 269 -12.87 -6.61 11.97
CA VAL A 269 -11.44 -6.86 11.88
C VAL A 269 -11.16 -8.20 11.22
N THR A 270 -10.26 -8.21 10.25
CA THR A 270 -9.54 -9.41 9.83
C THR A 270 -8.15 -9.41 10.46
N VAL A 271 -7.77 -10.49 11.13
CA VAL A 271 -6.42 -10.68 11.69
C VAL A 271 -5.69 -11.71 10.85
N ILE A 272 -4.60 -11.30 10.20
CA ILE A 272 -3.71 -12.15 9.41
C ILE A 272 -2.53 -12.55 10.31
N PRO A 273 -2.31 -13.86 10.57
CA PRO A 273 -1.08 -14.32 11.19
C PRO A 273 0.12 -13.92 10.32
N TRP A 274 1.06 -13.18 10.87
CA TRP A 274 2.27 -12.77 10.17
C TRP A 274 3.47 -13.39 10.86
N ASN A 275 3.91 -14.56 10.38
CA ASN A 275 5.08 -15.25 10.93
C ASN A 275 6.17 -15.28 9.89
N LEU A 276 7.30 -14.64 10.16
CA LEU A 276 8.46 -14.77 9.27
C LEU A 276 9.06 -16.17 9.43
N PRO A 277 9.59 -16.79 8.35
CA PRO A 277 10.31 -18.04 8.43
C PRO A 277 11.42 -17.98 9.48
N PRO A 278 11.63 -19.04 10.28
CA PRO A 278 12.58 -19.04 11.41
C PRO A 278 14.04 -18.79 11.01
N GLN A 279 14.37 -18.97 9.73
CA GLN A 279 15.69 -18.67 9.17
C GLN A 279 15.91 -17.17 8.96
N ILE A 280 14.85 -16.38 8.84
CA ILE A 280 14.93 -14.92 8.70
C ILE A 280 15.20 -14.30 10.07
N LYS A 281 16.42 -13.78 10.23
CA LYS A 281 16.75 -12.94 11.39
C LYS A 281 16.14 -11.54 11.19
N ASP A 282 15.62 -10.94 12.25
CA ASP A 282 15.08 -9.57 12.23
C ASP A 282 16.05 -8.54 11.66
N SER A 283 17.36 -8.73 11.89
CA SER A 283 18.40 -7.84 11.33
C SER A 283 18.52 -7.92 9.80
N SER A 284 18.05 -9.01 9.19
CA SER A 284 18.19 -9.35 7.78
C SER A 284 17.06 -8.84 6.90
N ILE A 285 15.93 -8.41 7.49
CA ILE A 285 14.77 -7.84 6.80
C ILE A 285 14.36 -6.52 7.49
N TRP A 286 13.64 -5.63 6.81
CA TRP A 286 13.30 -4.34 7.39
C TRP A 286 12.01 -4.39 8.22
N TYR A 287 12.13 -4.01 9.49
CA TYR A 287 11.05 -3.82 10.48
C TYR A 287 9.98 -4.94 10.49
N HIS A 288 10.46 -6.18 10.42
CA HIS A 288 9.72 -7.44 10.42
C HIS A 288 8.85 -7.71 9.17
N GLY A 289 9.29 -7.22 8.02
CA GLY A 289 8.71 -7.57 6.72
C GLY A 289 7.54 -6.68 6.31
N GLN A 290 7.38 -5.52 6.95
CA GLN A 290 6.26 -4.61 6.74
C GLN A 290 6.01 -4.24 5.27
N LEU A 291 7.05 -4.11 4.44
CA LEU A 291 6.87 -3.78 3.03
C LEU A 291 6.11 -4.87 2.25
N ILE A 292 6.37 -6.15 2.58
CA ILE A 292 5.65 -7.27 1.99
C ILE A 292 4.22 -7.29 2.56
N ALA A 293 4.04 -7.10 3.87
CA ALA A 293 2.72 -7.03 4.49
C ALA A 293 1.85 -5.91 3.91
N HIS A 294 2.41 -4.71 3.68
CA HIS A 294 1.69 -3.59 3.06
C HIS A 294 1.21 -3.91 1.65
N ASN A 295 2.06 -4.56 0.84
CA ASN A 295 1.68 -4.93 -0.52
C ASN A 295 0.75 -6.15 -0.56
N ASP A 296 0.89 -7.11 0.37
CA ASP A 296 -0.11 -8.15 0.55
C ASP A 296 -1.48 -7.55 0.91
N CYS A 297 -1.50 -6.60 1.85
CA CYS A 297 -2.73 -5.90 2.25
C CYS A 297 -3.33 -5.10 1.10
N LEU A 298 -2.49 -4.42 0.31
CA LEU A 298 -2.92 -3.72 -0.91
C LEU A 298 -3.71 -4.64 -1.84
N TYR A 299 -3.20 -5.85 -2.12
CA TYR A 299 -3.86 -6.78 -3.04
C TYR A 299 -5.12 -7.41 -2.45
N ARG A 300 -5.13 -7.73 -1.15
CA ARG A 300 -6.35 -8.17 -0.44
C ARG A 300 -7.42 -7.08 -0.44
N ALA A 301 -7.02 -5.84 -0.19
CA ALA A 301 -7.89 -4.68 -0.14
C ALA A 301 -8.57 -4.40 -1.49
N MET A 302 -7.99 -4.82 -2.62
CA MET A 302 -8.61 -4.58 -3.93
C MET A 302 -10.02 -5.19 -4.03
N SER A 303 -10.26 -6.35 -3.42
CA SER A 303 -11.57 -7.01 -3.44
C SER A 303 -12.48 -6.59 -2.27
N LEU A 304 -12.00 -5.73 -1.37
CA LEU A 304 -12.70 -5.38 -0.13
C LEU A 304 -13.02 -3.90 -0.05
N TYR A 305 -12.11 -3.02 -0.47
CA TYR A 305 -12.13 -1.59 -0.19
C TYR A 305 -12.14 -0.76 -1.48
N GLN A 306 -13.00 0.25 -1.52
CA GLN A 306 -12.94 1.29 -2.55
C GLN A 306 -11.75 2.24 -2.30
N VAL A 307 -11.49 2.55 -1.02
CA VAL A 307 -10.33 3.31 -0.56
C VAL A 307 -9.66 2.56 0.59
N MET A 308 -8.38 2.24 0.42
CA MET A 308 -7.52 1.65 1.45
C MET A 308 -6.71 2.76 2.13
N VAL A 309 -6.70 2.75 3.46
CA VAL A 309 -5.88 3.63 4.29
C VAL A 309 -4.70 2.82 4.84
N LEU A 310 -3.48 3.30 4.62
CA LEU A 310 -2.27 2.71 5.19
C LEU A 310 -1.83 3.57 6.38
N GLN A 311 -1.89 3.05 7.60
CA GLN A 311 -1.52 3.80 8.81
C GLN A 311 -1.10 2.89 9.97
N ASP A 312 -0.28 3.41 10.88
CA ASP A 312 0.14 2.73 12.10
C ASP A 312 -0.89 2.96 13.24
N ILE A 313 -0.84 2.17 14.32
CA ILE A 313 -1.83 2.29 15.42
C ILE A 313 -1.67 3.55 16.29
N ASP A 314 -0.55 4.27 16.15
CA ASP A 314 -0.29 5.57 16.79
C ASP A 314 -0.58 6.75 15.85
N GLU A 315 -1.24 6.49 14.71
CA GLU A 315 -1.45 7.45 13.63
C GLU A 315 -2.93 7.56 13.22
N TYR A 316 -3.39 8.79 12.98
CA TYR A 316 -4.79 9.07 12.58
C TYR A 316 -4.83 10.13 11.49
N ILE A 317 -5.51 9.86 10.38
CA ILE A 317 -5.78 10.89 9.37
C ILE A 317 -7.02 11.68 9.80
N VAL A 318 -6.82 12.92 10.22
CA VAL A 318 -7.87 13.73 10.84
C VAL A 318 -8.29 14.87 9.91
N PRO A 319 -9.60 15.03 9.59
CA PRO A 319 -10.12 16.22 8.96
C PRO A 319 -9.99 17.46 9.86
N HIS A 320 -9.44 18.55 9.30
CA HIS A 320 -9.33 19.85 9.95
C HIS A 320 -10.48 20.80 9.56
N THR A 321 -11.39 20.34 8.69
CA THR A 321 -12.67 21.00 8.38
C THR A 321 -13.75 20.67 9.41
N GLU A 322 -14.95 21.25 9.30
CA GLU A 322 -16.10 20.91 10.17
C GLU A 322 -16.61 19.46 9.99
N ASP A 323 -16.17 18.78 8.93
CA ASP A 323 -16.58 17.41 8.63
C ASP A 323 -15.99 16.40 9.62
N LEU A 324 -16.82 15.46 10.07
CA LEU A 324 -16.41 14.40 11.01
C LEU A 324 -15.88 13.13 10.32
N THR A 325 -16.04 13.00 9.01
CA THR A 325 -15.70 11.75 8.30
C THR A 325 -14.83 12.01 7.08
N TRP A 326 -14.01 11.03 6.72
CA TRP A 326 -13.22 11.04 5.49
C TRP A 326 -14.09 11.17 4.24
N SER A 327 -15.27 10.54 4.24
CA SER A 327 -16.20 10.65 3.12
C SER A 327 -16.61 12.10 2.86
N ALA A 328 -16.99 12.83 3.91
CA ALA A 328 -17.42 14.22 3.79
C ALA A 328 -16.23 15.13 3.44
N ALA A 329 -15.11 14.98 4.16
CA ALA A 329 -13.96 15.86 4.01
C ALA A 329 -13.13 15.63 2.73
N LEU A 330 -13.02 14.38 2.25
CA LEU A 330 -11.95 13.99 1.32
C LEU A 330 -12.43 13.33 0.02
N SER A 331 -13.68 12.85 -0.06
CA SER A 331 -14.13 12.08 -1.25
C SER A 331 -14.02 12.87 -2.56
N HIS A 332 -14.26 14.18 -2.53
CA HIS A 332 -14.16 15.08 -3.67
C HIS A 332 -12.72 15.26 -4.21
N LEU A 333 -11.71 14.82 -3.45
CA LEU A 333 -10.30 14.88 -3.86
C LEU A 333 -9.91 13.71 -4.78
N PHE A 334 -10.67 12.61 -4.76
CA PHE A 334 -10.49 11.48 -5.69
C PHE A 334 -11.13 11.77 -7.05
N GLN A 335 -10.51 12.69 -7.80
CA GLN A 335 -10.89 13.04 -9.16
C GLN A 335 -10.32 12.03 -10.16
N VAL A 336 -10.73 12.10 -11.43
CA VAL A 336 -10.19 11.26 -12.51
C VAL A 336 -8.66 11.40 -12.54
N GLY A 337 -7.95 10.26 -12.52
CA GLY A 337 -6.49 10.21 -12.48
C GLY A 337 -5.85 10.43 -11.11
N VAL A 338 -6.61 10.70 -10.05
CA VAL A 338 -6.09 10.75 -8.67
C VAL A 338 -6.32 9.40 -7.98
N VAL A 339 -5.25 8.62 -7.85
CA VAL A 339 -5.32 7.25 -7.30
C VAL A 339 -4.98 7.16 -5.82
N GLY A 340 -4.51 8.26 -5.24
CA GLY A 340 -4.21 8.32 -3.82
C GLY A 340 -4.10 9.74 -3.30
N LEU A 341 -4.24 9.85 -1.99
CA LEU A 341 -4.06 11.05 -1.18
C LEU A 341 -2.89 10.83 -0.23
N SER A 342 -2.02 11.82 -0.08
CA SER A 342 -0.90 11.79 0.85
C SER A 342 -1.05 12.87 1.93
N PHE A 343 -0.78 12.50 3.18
CA PHE A 343 -1.00 13.35 4.35
C PHE A 343 0.32 13.59 5.08
N HIS A 344 0.67 14.86 5.29
CA HIS A 344 1.81 15.24 6.11
C HIS A 344 1.51 15.02 7.60
N SER A 345 2.54 14.66 8.37
CA SER A 345 2.42 14.27 9.77
C SER A 345 2.74 15.39 10.75
N ALA A 346 1.87 15.59 11.73
CA ALA A 346 2.08 16.39 12.92
C ALA A 346 2.32 15.47 14.12
N PHE A 347 3.39 15.72 14.89
CA PHE A 347 3.73 14.89 16.05
C PHE A 347 3.11 15.44 17.33
N PHE A 348 2.35 14.61 18.02
CA PHE A 348 1.80 14.85 19.35
C PHE A 348 2.59 14.01 20.36
N ASP A 349 3.33 14.65 21.26
CA ASP A 349 4.13 13.91 22.25
C ASP A 349 3.21 13.25 23.29
N PRO A 350 3.22 11.92 23.46
CA PRO A 350 2.42 11.24 24.47
C PRO A 350 2.75 11.65 25.92
N GLY A 351 3.93 12.22 26.19
CA GLY A 351 4.39 12.50 27.56
C GLY A 351 4.37 11.25 28.45
N ASP A 352 3.85 11.39 29.66
CA ASP A 352 3.66 10.32 30.65
C ASP A 352 2.22 9.74 30.64
N SER A 353 1.49 9.85 29.52
CA SER A 353 0.11 9.34 29.40
C SER A 353 0.04 7.88 29.90
N LYS A 354 -0.87 7.59 30.84
CA LYS A 354 -0.95 6.27 31.46
C LYS A 354 -1.61 5.25 30.52
N SER A 355 -1.33 3.97 30.76
CA SER A 355 -2.05 2.88 30.11
C SER A 355 -3.54 2.95 30.50
N GLY A 356 -4.43 2.88 29.51
CA GLY A 356 -5.88 3.01 29.67
C GLY A 356 -6.45 4.42 29.43
N ASP A 357 -5.60 5.45 29.36
CA ASP A 357 -6.05 6.81 28.98
C ASP A 357 -6.17 6.93 27.45
N LEU A 358 -7.21 7.64 26.99
CA LEU A 358 -7.35 8.05 25.59
C LEU A 358 -6.29 9.11 25.27
N ILE A 359 -5.25 8.74 24.53
CA ILE A 359 -4.18 9.68 24.20
C ILE A 359 -4.69 10.84 23.34
N THR A 360 -5.61 10.52 22.44
CA THR A 360 -6.17 11.46 21.49
C THR A 360 -7.03 12.51 22.20
N MET A 361 -7.43 12.24 23.45
CA MET A 361 -8.23 13.11 24.31
C MET A 361 -7.44 13.77 25.44
N SER A 362 -6.12 13.56 25.49
CA SER A 362 -5.24 14.17 26.50
C SER A 362 -4.09 14.97 25.89
N GLN A 363 -3.72 14.71 24.63
CA GLN A 363 -2.63 15.41 23.95
C GLN A 363 -3.15 16.31 22.83
N PHE A 364 -3.22 17.61 23.10
CA PHE A 364 -3.66 18.65 22.16
C PHE A 364 -2.54 19.62 21.75
N THR A 365 -1.30 19.23 21.99
CA THR A 365 -0.11 20.01 21.59
C THR A 365 0.68 19.19 20.60
N ARG A 366 0.96 19.78 19.44
CA ARG A 366 1.74 19.14 18.37
C ARG A 366 2.89 20.00 17.89
N THR A 367 3.80 19.40 17.14
CA THR A 367 4.81 20.14 16.39
C THR A 367 4.15 21.20 15.49
N SER A 368 4.74 22.39 15.50
CA SER A 368 4.34 23.50 14.63
C SER A 368 4.55 23.18 13.15
N MET A 369 5.57 22.39 12.84
CA MET A 369 5.86 21.93 11.48
C MET A 369 5.31 20.52 11.25
N TYR A 370 4.97 20.26 9.99
CA TYR A 370 4.57 18.94 9.52
C TYR A 370 5.74 18.22 8.86
N SER A 371 5.89 16.92 9.15
CA SER A 371 6.81 16.05 8.45
C SER A 371 6.29 15.74 7.05
N ARG A 372 7.15 15.97 6.06
CA ARG A 372 6.91 15.65 4.65
C ARG A 372 7.49 14.30 4.21
N VAL A 373 8.10 13.58 5.15
CA VAL A 373 8.74 12.28 4.89
C VAL A 373 8.01 11.14 5.60
N ARG A 374 7.57 11.38 6.85
CA ARG A 374 6.73 10.43 7.59
C ARG A 374 5.26 10.66 7.26
N THR A 375 4.94 10.48 5.99
CA THR A 375 3.57 10.60 5.48
C THR A 375 2.86 9.26 5.57
N LYS A 376 1.54 9.30 5.44
CA LYS A 376 0.71 8.12 5.18
C LYS A 376 -0.26 8.43 4.05
N VAL A 377 -0.89 7.39 3.52
CA VAL A 377 -1.68 7.49 2.29
C VAL A 377 -3.05 6.84 2.42
N MET A 378 -4.01 7.43 1.73
CA MET A 378 -5.24 6.77 1.30
C MET A 378 -5.11 6.48 -0.19
N VAL A 379 -5.50 5.29 -0.65
CA VAL A 379 -5.35 4.89 -2.06
C VAL A 379 -6.59 4.19 -2.56
N VAL A 380 -6.85 4.29 -3.86
CA VAL A 380 -7.77 3.39 -4.56
C VAL A 380 -6.98 2.12 -4.88
N PRO A 381 -7.12 1.03 -4.10
CA PRO A 381 -6.20 -0.10 -4.18
C PRO A 381 -6.15 -0.72 -5.58
N ALA A 382 -7.30 -0.79 -6.26
CA ALA A 382 -7.41 -1.31 -7.62
C ALA A 382 -6.54 -0.54 -8.65
N GLN A 383 -6.20 0.73 -8.39
CA GLN A 383 -5.41 1.56 -9.30
C GLN A 383 -3.94 1.72 -8.88
N VAL A 384 -3.48 0.93 -7.90
CA VAL A 384 -2.09 0.94 -7.41
C VAL A 384 -1.44 -0.42 -7.62
N PHE A 385 -0.19 -0.42 -8.09
CA PHE A 385 0.61 -1.63 -8.26
C PHE A 385 1.46 -1.93 -7.03
N GLU A 386 2.06 -0.91 -6.42
CA GLU A 386 2.90 -1.02 -5.24
C GLU A 386 2.71 0.18 -4.30
N VAL A 387 2.60 -0.10 -3.00
CA VAL A 387 2.74 0.89 -1.92
C VAL A 387 4.09 0.73 -1.20
N GLY A 388 4.66 1.86 -0.79
CA GLY A 388 5.73 1.91 0.19
C GLY A 388 5.18 2.04 1.61
N ILE A 389 6.06 2.22 2.59
CA ILE A 389 5.74 2.41 4.02
C ILE A 389 5.03 3.75 4.27
N HIS A 390 5.41 4.78 3.51
CA HIS A 390 4.94 6.17 3.69
C HIS A 390 4.28 6.77 2.44
N HIS A 391 4.28 6.07 1.31
CA HIS A 391 3.90 6.64 0.01
C HIS A 391 3.33 5.58 -0.93
N VAL A 392 2.75 6.02 -2.06
CA VAL A 392 2.49 5.13 -3.20
C VAL A 392 3.75 5.08 -4.06
N SER A 393 4.34 3.91 -4.18
CA SER A 393 5.58 3.72 -4.94
C SER A 393 5.30 3.70 -6.44
N LYS A 394 4.27 2.94 -6.84
CA LYS A 394 3.94 2.76 -8.26
C LYS A 394 2.42 2.68 -8.46
N PRO A 395 1.81 3.71 -9.08
CA PRO A 395 0.46 3.60 -9.63
C PRO A 395 0.37 2.51 -10.70
N LEU A 396 -0.85 2.01 -10.96
CA LEU A 396 -1.06 1.01 -12.00
C LEU A 396 -0.90 1.59 -13.42
N LEU A 397 -1.36 2.83 -13.62
CA LEU A 397 -1.25 3.56 -14.89
C LEU A 397 -0.26 4.73 -14.74
N GLU A 398 0.50 5.03 -15.80
CA GLU A 398 1.58 6.03 -15.75
C GLU A 398 1.09 7.47 -15.58
N ASP A 399 -0.12 7.79 -16.02
CA ASP A 399 -0.77 9.11 -15.93
C ASP A 399 -1.48 9.35 -14.59
N SER A 400 -1.55 8.32 -13.74
CA SER A 400 -2.14 8.41 -12.41
C SER A 400 -1.27 9.24 -11.47
N THR A 401 -1.93 9.97 -10.56
CA THR A 401 -1.28 10.89 -9.62
C THR A 401 -1.68 10.63 -8.18
N ILE A 402 -0.80 11.06 -7.27
CA ILE A 402 -1.07 11.10 -5.83
C ILE A 402 -1.18 12.57 -5.45
N LYS A 403 -2.31 12.95 -4.86
CA LYS A 403 -2.55 14.32 -4.41
C LYS A 403 -2.11 14.49 -2.96
N THR A 404 -1.14 15.37 -2.72
CA THR A 404 -0.84 15.82 -1.36
C THR A 404 -1.99 16.69 -0.86
N VAL A 405 -2.57 16.33 0.29
CA VAL A 405 -3.69 17.05 0.89
C VAL A 405 -3.17 18.26 1.65
N ASP A 406 -3.87 19.39 1.51
CA ASP A 406 -3.58 20.60 2.28
C ASP A 406 -3.78 20.31 3.77
N THR A 407 -2.81 20.70 4.60
CA THR A 407 -2.83 20.41 6.03
C THR A 407 -3.98 21.08 6.77
N ASN A 408 -4.59 22.13 6.20
CA ASN A 408 -5.81 22.77 6.74
C ASN A 408 -7.09 21.99 6.39
N VAL A 409 -7.03 21.09 5.40
CA VAL A 409 -8.16 20.20 5.05
C VAL A 409 -8.06 18.92 5.86
N ALA A 410 -6.91 18.25 5.84
CA ALA A 410 -6.63 17.10 6.67
C ALA A 410 -5.11 16.88 6.82
N ASN A 411 -4.70 16.36 7.96
CA ASN A 411 -3.31 15.96 8.19
C ASN A 411 -3.24 14.71 9.07
N LEU A 412 -2.07 14.08 9.11
CA LEU A 412 -1.83 12.90 9.93
C LEU A 412 -1.44 13.33 11.35
N HIS A 413 -2.22 12.92 12.34
CA HIS A 413 -1.89 13.06 13.75
C HIS A 413 -1.07 11.85 14.18
N HIS A 414 0.21 12.06 14.47
CA HIS A 414 1.14 11.01 14.90
C HIS A 414 1.45 11.14 16.39
N TYR A 415 0.87 10.27 17.20
CA TYR A 415 1.01 10.28 18.67
C TYR A 415 2.31 9.62 19.12
N ARG A 416 3.42 10.31 18.82
CA ARG A 416 4.78 9.85 19.08
C ARG A 416 5.70 11.02 19.37
N LYS A 417 6.75 10.77 20.15
CA LYS A 417 7.84 11.73 20.36
C LYS A 417 8.44 12.15 19.01
N CYS A 418 8.49 13.47 18.78
CA CYS A 418 9.11 14.02 17.59
C CYS A 418 10.59 13.66 17.54
N VAL A 419 11.05 13.25 16.35
CA VAL A 419 12.47 12.95 16.10
C VAL A 419 13.03 14.04 15.20
N LYS A 420 14.13 14.69 15.59
CA LYS A 420 14.77 15.82 14.88
C LYS A 420 15.36 15.47 13.49
N ASN A 421 15.04 14.30 12.95
CA ASN A 421 15.50 13.85 11.64
C ASN A 421 14.61 14.43 10.54
N PHE A 422 15.07 14.35 9.29
CA PHE A 422 14.30 14.76 8.11
C PHE A 422 13.77 16.21 8.16
N GLY A 423 14.54 17.12 8.77
CA GLY A 423 14.22 18.55 8.81
C GLY A 423 13.16 18.95 9.85
N MET A 424 12.79 18.07 10.79
CA MET A 424 11.84 18.38 11.85
C MET A 424 12.42 19.30 12.93
N LYS A 425 11.63 20.30 13.34
CA LYS A 425 11.88 21.20 14.49
C LYS A 425 10.97 20.78 15.64
N CYS A 426 11.51 19.92 16.51
CA CYS A 426 10.78 19.33 17.63
C CYS A 426 10.74 20.24 18.88
N ASP A 427 11.26 21.46 18.79
CA ASP A 427 11.33 22.46 19.86
C ASP A 427 10.20 23.50 19.80
N LYS A 428 9.43 23.52 18.70
CA LYS A 428 8.33 24.47 18.50
C LYS A 428 7.01 23.74 18.37
N ASN A 429 6.12 23.98 19.32
CA ASN A 429 4.80 23.37 19.36
C ASN A 429 3.67 24.40 19.25
N VAL A 430 2.51 23.93 18.81
CA VAL A 430 1.26 24.70 18.73
C VAL A 430 0.12 23.87 19.30
N GLU A 431 -0.93 24.55 19.78
CA GLU A 431 -2.16 23.90 20.20
C GLU A 431 -2.98 23.43 18.99
N ASP A 432 -3.54 22.23 19.07
CA ASP A 432 -4.43 21.63 18.09
C ASP A 432 -5.52 20.85 18.82
N LYS A 433 -6.71 21.46 18.89
CA LYS A 433 -7.90 20.92 19.56
C LYS A 433 -8.85 20.19 18.61
N THR A 434 -8.42 19.91 17.37
CA THR A 434 -9.28 19.33 16.31
C THR A 434 -9.92 18.02 16.74
N MET A 435 -9.20 17.21 17.52
CA MET A 435 -9.66 15.91 17.98
C MET A 435 -10.86 15.99 18.96
N LEU A 436 -11.10 17.15 19.59
CA LEU A 436 -12.22 17.35 20.51
C LEU A 436 -13.59 17.15 19.85
N LYS A 437 -13.67 17.25 18.51
CA LYS A 437 -14.89 16.94 17.75
C LYS A 437 -15.42 15.51 18.01
N TYR A 438 -14.54 14.58 18.40
CA TYR A 438 -14.88 13.18 18.64
C TYR A 438 -14.99 12.81 20.12
N VAL A 439 -14.73 13.74 21.05
CA VAL A 439 -14.52 13.44 22.48
C VAL A 439 -15.68 12.68 23.11
N LYS A 440 -16.92 13.11 22.84
CA LYS A 440 -18.10 12.50 23.43
C LYS A 440 -18.27 11.06 22.94
N SER A 441 -18.37 10.90 21.62
CA SER A 441 -18.60 9.60 20.98
C SER A 441 -17.47 8.61 21.26
N LEU A 442 -16.21 9.06 21.22
CA LEU A 442 -15.07 8.17 21.48
C LEU A 442 -15.04 7.68 22.92
N ASN A 443 -15.28 8.56 23.90
CA ASN A 443 -15.32 8.17 25.31
C ASN A 443 -16.40 7.11 25.58
N ASP A 444 -17.60 7.32 25.03
CA ASP A 444 -18.73 6.40 25.23
C ASP A 444 -18.43 5.02 24.63
N ARG A 445 -17.93 4.97 23.38
CA ARG A 445 -17.56 3.73 22.69
C ARG A 445 -16.39 3.01 23.37
N PHE A 446 -15.34 3.76 23.74
CA PHE A 446 -14.17 3.21 24.41
C PHE A 446 -14.54 2.55 25.74
N ARG A 447 -15.30 3.23 26.59
CA ARG A 447 -15.74 2.69 27.88
C ARG A 447 -16.61 1.45 27.71
N TYR A 448 -17.51 1.45 26.73
CA TYR A 448 -18.35 0.30 26.44
C TYR A 448 -17.51 -0.94 26.12
N ILE A 449 -16.56 -0.82 25.19
CA ILE A 449 -15.69 -1.95 24.79
C ILE A 449 -14.77 -2.37 25.93
N MET A 450 -14.14 -1.42 26.61
CA MET A 450 -13.21 -1.70 27.70
C MET A 450 -13.92 -2.40 28.86
N ASN A 451 -15.17 -2.08 29.18
CA ASN A 451 -15.94 -2.78 30.21
C ASN A 451 -16.40 -4.17 29.76
N PHE A 452 -16.77 -4.33 28.49
CA PHE A 452 -17.29 -5.59 27.94
C PHE A 452 -16.22 -6.67 27.80
N THR A 453 -14.98 -6.30 27.47
CA THR A 453 -13.87 -7.23 27.20
C THR A 453 -12.95 -7.50 28.41
N ILE A 454 -13.25 -6.90 29.56
CA ILE A 454 -12.61 -7.22 30.86
C ILE A 454 -13.27 -8.45 31.53
N LEU A 455 -14.53 -8.75 31.18
CA LEU A 455 -15.22 -10.00 31.52
C LEU A 455 -14.77 -11.12 30.57
#